data_AF-A0A257JIN9-F1
#
_entry.id   AF-A0A257JIN9-F1
#
_cell.length_a   1.000
_cell.length_b   1.000
_cell.length_c   1.000
_cell.angle_alpha   90.00
_cell.angle_beta   90.00
_cell.angle_gamma   90.00
#
_symmetry.space_group_name_H-M   'P 1'
#
loop_
_entity.id
_entity.type
_entity.pdbx_description
1 polymer ?
#
loop_
_entity_poly.entity_id
_entity_poly.type
_entity_poly.pdbx_seq_one_letter_code
_entity_poly.pdbx_strand_id
1 'polypeptide(L)' 'LVLDYAGAGSADAEARLSRLAAWVLAADQLGQAYGLKLPGHELPQGLGDTQRREALQALALWQAGGGASKAAHG' A
#
# COMPACT_ATOMS: atom_id res chain seq x y z
N LEU A 1 1.27 -5.00 -13.17
CA LEU A 1 2.39 -4.83 -12.21
C LEU A 1 1.96 -5.33 -10.83
N VAL A 2 2.87 -5.87 -10.01
CA VAL A 2 2.57 -6.22 -8.61
C VAL A 2 3.45 -5.38 -7.69
N LEU A 3 2.82 -4.62 -6.80
CA LEU A 3 3.49 -3.82 -5.77
C LEU A 3 3.53 -4.65 -4.49
N ASP A 4 4.67 -5.27 -4.21
CA ASP A 4 4.81 -6.23 -3.11
C ASP A 4 5.60 -5.64 -1.93
N TYR A 5 4.98 -5.65 -0.75
CA TYR A 5 5.60 -5.28 0.52
C TYR A 5 6.87 -6.08 0.83
N ALA A 6 6.93 -7.37 0.48
CA ALA A 6 8.11 -8.19 0.71
C ALA A 6 9.31 -7.73 -0.13
N GLY A 7 9.04 -7.27 -1.37
CA GLY A 7 10.04 -6.76 -2.31
C GLY A 7 10.38 -5.28 -2.15
N ALA A 8 9.72 -4.54 -1.25
CA ALA A 8 9.86 -3.10 -1.11
C ALA A 8 11.20 -2.63 -0.49
N GLY A 9 12.17 -3.52 -0.23
CA GLY A 9 13.59 -3.17 -0.06
C GLY A 9 13.96 -2.21 1.09
N SER A 10 13.35 -2.36 2.27
CA SER A 10 13.73 -1.67 3.51
C SER A 10 13.53 -2.60 4.73
N ALA A 11 14.21 -2.38 5.85
CA ALA A 11 13.91 -3.09 7.11
C ALA A 11 12.74 -2.43 7.87
N ASP A 12 12.52 -1.13 7.64
CA ASP A 12 11.48 -0.36 8.30
C ASP A 12 10.14 -0.44 7.54
N ALA A 13 9.07 -0.64 8.30
CA ALA A 13 7.72 -0.78 7.78
C ALA A 13 7.20 0.52 7.17
N GLU A 14 7.43 1.67 7.81
CA GLU A 14 6.97 2.97 7.30
C GLU A 14 7.66 3.32 5.98
N ALA A 15 8.97 3.06 5.88
CA ALA A 15 9.72 3.24 4.65
C ALA A 15 9.21 2.34 3.50
N ARG A 16 8.82 1.09 3.78
CA ARG A 16 8.19 0.21 2.78
C ARG A 16 6.85 0.76 2.31
N LEU A 17 6.00 1.18 3.23
CA LEU A 17 4.68 1.75 2.91
C LEU A 17 4.79 3.03 2.10
N SER A 18 5.72 3.92 2.46
CA SER A 18 6.00 5.15 1.73
C SER A 18 6.43 4.87 0.29
N ARG A 19 7.28 3.85 0.10
CA ARG A 19 7.72 3.42 -1.23
C ARG A 19 6.57 2.83 -2.05
N LEU A 20 5.74 1.97 -1.45
CA LEU A 20 4.56 1.42 -2.12
C LEU A 20 3.58 2.52 -2.52
N ALA A 21 3.36 3.52 -1.66
CA ALA A 21 2.51 4.67 -1.97
C ALA A 21 3.06 5.47 -3.16
N ALA A 22 4.39 5.69 -3.23
CA ALA A 22 5.02 6.34 -4.38
C ALA A 22 4.81 5.53 -5.67
N TRP A 23 4.91 4.20 -5.62
CA TRP A 23 4.66 3.36 -6.80
C TRP A 23 3.19 3.32 -7.22
N VAL A 24 2.24 3.36 -6.28
CA VAL A 24 0.81 3.49 -6.56
C VAL A 24 0.53 4.77 -7.34
N LEU A 25 1.07 5.90 -6.88
CA LEU A 25 0.91 7.20 -7.55
C LEU A 25 1.55 7.21 -8.94
N ALA A 26 2.74 6.62 -9.09
CA ALA A 26 3.42 6.54 -10.37
C ALA A 26 2.64 5.66 -11.38
N ALA A 27 2.14 4.50 -10.95
CA ALA A 27 1.37 3.61 -11.82
C ALA A 27 0.04 4.24 -12.26
N ASP A 28 -0.62 4.98 -11.37
CA ASP A 28 -1.83 5.75 -11.70
C ASP A 28 -1.55 6.85 -12.73
N GLN A 29 -0.50 7.65 -12.55
CA GLN A 29 -0.09 8.69 -13.51
C GLN A 29 0.26 8.12 -14.89
N LEU A 30 0.81 6.90 -14.93
CA LEU A 30 1.14 6.20 -16.17
C LEU A 30 -0.06 5.47 -16.80
N GLY A 31 -1.23 5.47 -16.14
CA GLY A 31 -2.39 4.68 -16.58
C GLY A 31 -2.12 3.16 -16.60
N GLN A 32 -1.17 2.69 -15.81
CA GLN A 32 -0.70 1.31 -15.82
C GLN A 32 -1.44 0.48 -14.77
N ALA A 33 -1.96 -0.69 -15.16
CA ALA A 33 -2.61 -1.60 -14.22
C ALA A 33 -1.64 -2.19 -13.18
N TYR A 34 -2.04 -2.17 -11.91
CA TYR A 34 -1.26 -2.72 -10.80
C TYR A 34 -2.14 -3.36 -9.74
N GLY A 35 -1.59 -4.33 -9.02
CA GLY A 35 -2.14 -4.89 -7.78
C GLY A 35 -1.20 -4.59 -6.60
N LEU A 36 -1.72 -4.72 -5.38
CA LEU A 36 -0.98 -4.45 -4.14
C LEU A 36 -0.99 -5.69 -3.26
N LYS A 37 0.19 -6.09 -2.77
CA LYS A 37 0.33 -7.21 -1.83
C LYS A 37 0.95 -6.72 -0.54
N LEU A 38 0.17 -6.84 0.54
CA LEU A 38 0.59 -6.63 1.91
C LEU A 38 0.45 -7.95 2.68
N PRO A 39 1.21 -8.16 3.76
CA PRO A 39 0.95 -9.29 4.65
C PRO A 39 -0.50 -9.26 5.16
N GLY A 40 -1.28 -10.29 4.82
CA GLY A 40 -2.69 -10.43 5.21
C GLY A 40 -3.70 -9.63 4.38
N HIS A 41 -3.27 -8.90 3.35
CA HIS A 41 -4.18 -8.14 2.48
C HIS A 41 -3.66 -8.10 1.04
N GLU A 42 -4.51 -8.47 0.09
CA GLU A 42 -4.18 -8.47 -1.33
C GLU A 42 -5.27 -7.74 -2.11
N LEU A 43 -4.85 -6.73 -2.88
CA LEU A 43 -5.69 -6.01 -3.82
C LEU A 43 -5.37 -6.53 -5.23
N PRO A 44 -6.35 -7.08 -5.97
CA PRO A 44 -6.12 -7.58 -7.32
C PRO A 44 -5.71 -6.46 -8.27
N GLN A 45 -5.19 -6.84 -9.44
CA GLN A 45 -4.80 -5.85 -10.45
C GLN A 45 -6.01 -5.06 -10.94
N GLY A 46 -5.90 -3.74 -10.90
CA GLY A 46 -6.91 -2.80 -11.38
C GLY A 46 -6.26 -1.52 -11.90
N LEU A 47 -7.08 -0.55 -12.27
CA LEU A 47 -6.63 0.75 -12.78
C LEU A 47 -7.60 1.89 -12.40
N GLY A 48 -7.11 3.13 -12.53
CA GLY A 48 -7.90 4.34 -12.35
C GLY A 48 -8.12 4.74 -10.89
N ASP A 49 -8.93 5.79 -10.70
CA ASP A 49 -9.05 6.47 -9.40
C ASP A 49 -9.52 5.57 -8.26
N THR A 50 -10.42 4.60 -8.54
CA THR A 50 -10.88 3.64 -7.52
C THR A 50 -9.73 2.77 -7.06
N GLN A 51 -8.94 2.23 -7.99
CA GLN A 51 -7.75 1.44 -7.66
C GLN A 51 -6.77 2.25 -6.82
N ARG A 52 -6.49 3.50 -7.21
CA ARG A 52 -5.60 4.40 -6.46
C ARG A 52 -6.08 4.61 -5.02
N ARG A 53 -7.36 4.92 -4.84
CA ARG A 53 -7.92 5.17 -3.51
C ARG A 53 -7.87 3.94 -2.63
N GLU A 54 -8.30 2.78 -3.13
CA GLU A 54 -8.29 1.53 -2.36
C GLU A 54 -6.86 1.13 -1.97
N ALA A 55 -5.91 1.25 -2.89
CA ALA A 55 -4.50 0.95 -2.60
C ALA A 55 -3.91 1.88 -1.53
N LEU A 56 -4.13 3.20 -1.63
CA LEU A 56 -3.63 4.16 -0.64
C LEU A 56 -4.30 3.99 0.73
N GLN A 57 -5.60 3.68 0.75
CA GLN A 57 -6.33 3.38 1.98
C GLN A 57 -5.79 2.11 2.64
N ALA A 58 -5.57 1.04 1.87
CA ALA A 58 -4.97 -0.19 2.39
C ALA A 58 -3.59 0.07 3.00
N LEU A 59 -2.75 0.89 2.37
CA LEU A 59 -1.44 1.27 2.90
C LEU A 59 -1.54 2.08 4.20
N ALA A 60 -2.48 3.01 4.30
CA ALA A 60 -2.67 3.84 5.49
C ALA A 60 -3.25 3.07 6.68
N LEU A 61 -4.08 2.05 6.43
CA LEU A 61 -4.71 1.22 7.46
C LEU A 61 -3.87 0.01 7.86
N TRP A 62 -2.80 -0.30 7.13
CA TRP A 62 -2.02 -1.50 7.35
C TRP A 62 -1.12 -1.37 8.57
N GLN A 63 -1.07 -2.44 9.37
CA GLN A 63 -0.31 -2.50 10.62
C GLN A 63 0.51 -3.78 10.62
N ALA A 64 1.80 -3.66 10.90
CA ALA A 64 2.75 -4.76 10.92
C ALA A 64 2.55 -5.63 12.18
N GLY A 65 1.51 -6.47 12.18
CA GLY A 65 1.10 -7.29 13.33
C GLY A 65 -0.09 -6.66 14.04
N GLY A 66 -1.21 -7.39 14.11
CA GLY A 66 -2.52 -6.86 14.51
C GLY A 66 -2.50 -6.00 15.78
N GLY A 67 -2.96 -4.76 15.63
CA GLY A 67 -3.18 -3.86 16.75
C GLY A 67 -3.14 -2.43 16.28
N ALA A 68 -4.32 -1.80 16.23
CA ALA A 68 -4.47 -0.35 16.20
C ALA A 68 -3.39 0.30 17.07
N SER A 69 -2.50 1.08 16.46
CA SER A 69 -1.87 2.17 17.17
C SER A 69 -3.01 3.05 17.67
N LYS A 70 -3.31 2.88 18.96
CA LYS A 70 -4.39 3.54 19.67
C LYS A 70 -4.07 5.03 19.72
N ALA A 71 -4.51 5.78 18.71
CA ALA A 71 -4.68 7.22 18.81
C ALA A 71 -5.92 7.51 19.67
N ALA A 72 -5.82 7.24 20.98
CA ALA A 72 -6.69 7.85 21.97
C ALA A 72 -5.88 9.02 22.57
N HIS A 73 -6.07 10.20 22.00
CA HIS A 73 -5.70 11.46 22.64
C HIS A 73 -6.37 11.50 24.02
N GLY A 74 -5.57 11.65 25.07
CA GLY A 74 -6.04 12.06 26.40
C GLY A 74 -6.20 13.57 26.47
#